data_AF-A0A268UAK8-F1
#
_entry.id   AF-A0A268UAK8-F1
#
_cell.length_a   1.000
_cell.length_b   1.000
_cell.length_c   1.000
_cell.angle_alpha   90.00
_cell.angle_beta   90.00
_cell.angle_gamma   90.00
#
_symmetry.space_group_name_H-M   'P 1'
#
loop_
_entity.id
_entity.type
_entity.pdbx_description
1 polymer ?
#
loop_
_entity_poly.entity_id
_entity_poly.type
_entity_poly.pdbx_seq_one_letter_code
_entity_poly.pdbx_strand_id
1 'polypeptide(L)'
;MQILKSYYKQVKLQSVQKNYPIFRGRYIIEHSTYVGLSNDEKDRLNGQLVLTNFILKDFIKYSNLGGIGVSGILVSEYKNKKARIFYLSFDGRYLSDLQFLGLQSNLYAYCVLPNFNHCILLGIGEDWK
;
A
#
# COMPACT_ATOMS: atom_id res chain seq x y z
N MET A 1 -14.42 4.48 -7.54
CA MET A 1 -13.83 4.01 -6.26
C MET A 1 -14.39 2.66 -5.77
N GLN A 2 -15.57 2.22 -6.24
CA GLN A 2 -16.18 0.96 -5.80
C GLN A 2 -15.43 -0.28 -6.32
N ILE A 3 -14.90 -0.21 -7.54
CA ILE A 3 -14.08 -1.28 -8.14
C ILE A 3 -12.81 -1.54 -7.34
N LEU A 4 -12.00 -0.51 -7.05
CA LEU A 4 -10.74 -0.66 -6.32
C LEU A 4 -10.95 -1.23 -4.89
N LYS A 5 -12.04 -0.81 -4.24
CA LYS A 5 -12.46 -1.38 -2.95
C LYS A 5 -12.86 -2.85 -3.06
N SER A 6 -13.59 -3.23 -4.12
CA SER A 6 -13.96 -4.62 -4.39
C SER A 6 -12.72 -5.48 -4.66
N TYR A 7 -11.82 -4.98 -5.51
CA TYR A 7 -10.54 -5.60 -5.80
C TYR A 7 -9.71 -5.82 -4.53
N TYR A 8 -9.52 -4.78 -3.69
CA TYR A 8 -8.81 -4.90 -2.42
C TYR A 8 -9.41 -5.98 -1.51
N LYS A 9 -10.75 -6.05 -1.40
CA LYS A 9 -11.43 -7.11 -0.64
C LYS A 9 -11.13 -8.50 -1.20
N GLN A 10 -11.13 -8.65 -2.51
CA GLN A 10 -10.83 -9.93 -3.16
C GLN A 10 -9.39 -10.36 -2.90
N VAL A 11 -8.42 -9.46 -3.10
CA VAL A 11 -7.00 -9.72 -2.80
C VAL A 11 -6.82 -10.10 -1.33
N LYS A 12 -7.55 -9.47 -0.41
CA LYS A 12 -7.53 -9.85 1.01
C LYS A 12 -7.96 -11.29 1.24
N LEU A 13 -9.11 -11.69 0.70
CA LEU A 13 -9.62 -13.06 0.83
C LEU A 13 -8.63 -14.09 0.29
N GLN A 14 -8.09 -13.81 -0.90
CA GLN A 14 -7.07 -14.61 -1.56
C GLN A 14 -5.76 -14.70 -0.76
N SER A 15 -5.31 -13.59 -0.18
CA SER A 15 -4.08 -13.53 0.60
C SER A 15 -4.15 -14.39 1.86
N VAL A 16 -5.29 -14.37 2.56
CA VAL A 16 -5.53 -15.23 3.74
C VAL A 16 -5.42 -16.71 3.39
N GLN A 17 -5.83 -17.09 2.17
CA GLN A 17 -5.75 -18.46 1.65
C GLN A 17 -4.38 -18.77 1.00
N LYS A 18 -3.42 -17.84 1.03
CA LYS A 18 -2.14 -17.91 0.33
C LYS A 18 -2.27 -18.15 -1.18
N ASN A 19 -3.40 -17.75 -1.76
CA ASN A 19 -3.70 -17.86 -3.19
C ASN A 19 -3.52 -16.48 -3.86
N TYR A 20 -2.27 -16.03 -3.95
CA TYR A 20 -1.97 -14.65 -4.35
C TYR A 20 -2.22 -14.39 -5.85
N PRO A 21 -2.96 -13.32 -6.21
CA PRO A 21 -3.02 -12.85 -7.59
C PRO A 21 -1.63 -12.52 -8.14
N ILE A 22 -1.46 -12.70 -9.45
CA ILE A 22 -0.20 -12.39 -10.14
C ILE A 22 -0.41 -11.15 -11.01
N PHE A 23 0.48 -10.18 -10.87
CA PHE A 23 0.56 -9.02 -11.75
C PHE A 23 2.00 -8.84 -12.22
N ARG A 24 2.21 -8.86 -13.54
CA ARG A 24 3.55 -8.75 -14.16
C ARG A 24 4.59 -9.70 -13.54
N GLY A 25 4.17 -10.94 -13.29
CA GLY A 25 5.03 -11.98 -12.71
C GLY A 25 5.30 -11.84 -11.21
N ARG A 26 4.66 -10.88 -10.52
CA ARG A 26 4.77 -10.70 -9.07
C ARG A 26 3.47 -11.06 -8.37
N TYR A 27 3.56 -11.78 -7.27
CA TYR A 27 2.46 -11.99 -6.34
C TYR A 27 2.04 -10.68 -5.70
N ILE A 28 0.73 -10.53 -5.51
CA ILE A 28 0.12 -9.42 -4.79
C ILE A 28 -0.44 -9.95 -3.49
N ILE A 29 0.10 -9.45 -2.38
CA ILE A 29 -0.29 -9.83 -1.03
C ILE A 29 -0.96 -8.64 -0.35
N GLU A 30 -2.10 -8.86 0.30
CA GLU A 30 -2.74 -7.81 1.09
C GLU A 30 -1.89 -7.46 2.33
N HIS A 31 -1.75 -6.16 2.60
CA HIS A 31 -0.83 -5.65 3.62
C HIS A 31 -1.07 -6.21 5.03
N SER A 32 -2.31 -6.23 5.52
CA SER A 32 -2.58 -6.79 6.86
C SER A 32 -2.23 -8.27 6.95
N THR A 33 -2.49 -9.04 5.89
CA THR A 33 -2.06 -10.44 5.79
C THR A 33 -0.53 -10.57 5.79
N TYR A 34 0.17 -9.76 4.98
CA TYR A 34 1.64 -9.78 4.92
C TYR A 34 2.28 -9.51 6.29
N VAL A 35 1.77 -8.54 7.05
CA VAL A 35 2.28 -8.22 8.41
C VAL A 35 2.19 -9.43 9.33
N GLY A 36 1.12 -10.23 9.20
CA GLY A 36 0.86 -11.44 10.01
C GLY A 36 1.67 -12.67 9.60
N LEU A 37 2.42 -12.64 8.49
CA LEU A 37 3.25 -13.77 8.06
C LEU A 37 4.48 -13.95 8.96
N SER A 38 4.96 -15.19 9.05
CA SER A 38 6.25 -15.52 9.67
C SER A 38 7.42 -14.94 8.87
N ASN A 39 8.60 -14.84 9.48
CA ASN A 39 9.78 -14.32 8.81
C ASN A 39 10.17 -15.19 7.59
N ASP A 40 10.15 -16.51 7.73
CA ASP A 40 10.44 -17.44 6.63
C ASP A 40 9.49 -17.26 5.43
N GLU A 41 8.22 -16.97 5.70
CA GLU A 41 7.24 -16.68 4.65
C GLU A 41 7.51 -15.32 3.98
N LYS A 42 7.88 -14.30 4.77
CA LYS A 42 8.23 -12.98 4.25
C LYS A 42 9.48 -13.03 3.37
N ASP A 43 10.48 -13.82 3.74
CA ASP A 43 11.72 -13.98 2.98
C ASP A 43 11.45 -14.59 1.59
N ARG A 44 10.50 -15.53 1.49
CA ARG A 44 10.06 -16.11 0.21
C ARG A 44 9.28 -15.13 -0.68
N LEU A 45 8.78 -14.03 -0.10
CA LEU A 45 8.03 -12.99 -0.80
C LEU A 45 8.88 -11.76 -1.12
N ASN A 46 10.20 -11.84 -0.96
CA ASN A 46 11.10 -10.75 -1.33
C ASN A 46 10.92 -10.39 -2.83
N GLY A 47 10.82 -9.10 -3.13
CA GLY A 47 10.58 -8.59 -4.48
C GLY A 47 9.13 -8.70 -4.97
N GLN A 48 8.24 -9.35 -4.23
CA GLN A 48 6.80 -9.38 -4.55
C GLN A 48 6.14 -8.04 -4.20
N LEU A 49 4.82 -7.93 -4.43
CA LEU A 49 4.07 -6.71 -4.19
C LEU A 49 3.16 -6.87 -2.98
N VAL A 50 3.09 -5.82 -2.16
CA VAL A 50 2.00 -5.64 -1.20
C VAL A 50 0.95 -4.70 -1.79
N LEU A 51 -0.33 -5.02 -1.62
CA LEU A 51 -1.43 -4.09 -1.84
C LEU A 51 -1.83 -3.50 -0.48
N THR A 52 -1.65 -2.19 -0.34
CA THR A 52 -1.98 -1.44 0.88
C THR A 52 -3.21 -0.57 0.66
N ASN A 53 -4.05 -0.49 1.71
CA ASN A 53 -5.18 0.42 1.82
C ASN A 53 -5.02 1.18 3.12
N PHE A 54 -4.74 2.48 3.03
CA PHE A 54 -4.22 3.24 4.16
C PHE A 54 -4.74 4.66 4.22
N ILE A 55 -4.75 5.20 5.44
CA ILE A 55 -5.01 6.61 5.68
C ILE A 55 -3.66 7.34 5.73
N LEU A 56 -3.50 8.35 4.87
CA LEU A 56 -2.33 9.22 4.86
C LEU A 56 -2.26 10.02 6.18
N LYS A 57 -1.15 9.91 6.90
CA LYS A 57 -0.97 10.58 8.19
C LYS A 57 -0.03 11.77 8.13
N ASP A 58 1.08 11.64 7.40
CA ASP A 58 2.07 12.71 7.33
C ASP A 58 2.93 12.62 6.07
N PHE A 59 3.51 13.75 5.67
CA PHE A 59 4.57 13.87 4.66
C PHE A 59 5.91 13.98 5.38
N ILE A 60 6.76 12.97 5.23
CA ILE A 60 8.00 12.88 6.01
C ILE A 60 9.13 13.63 5.31
N LYS A 61 9.32 13.37 4.02
CA LYS A 61 10.45 13.91 3.27
C LYS A 61 10.14 13.89 1.78
N TYR A 62 10.47 14.99 1.12
CA TYR A 62 10.53 15.06 -0.34
C TYR A 62 11.98 15.28 -0.78
N SER A 63 12.41 14.61 -1.84
CA SER A 63 13.62 14.99 -2.57
C SER A 63 13.49 14.59 -4.04
N ASN A 64 14.03 15.42 -4.93
CA ASN A 64 13.97 15.17 -6.37
C ASN A 64 14.59 13.81 -6.79
N LEU A 65 15.57 13.30 -6.03
CA LEU A 65 16.24 12.02 -6.31
C LEU A 65 15.71 10.84 -5.50
N GLY A 66 15.12 11.10 -4.33
CA GLY A 66 14.66 10.06 -3.39
C GLY A 66 13.15 9.88 -3.31
N GLY A 67 12.38 10.67 -4.07
CA GLY A 67 10.92 10.60 -4.08
C GLY A 67 10.26 11.23 -2.84
N ILE A 68 9.12 10.68 -2.45
CA ILE A 68 8.25 11.19 -1.38
C ILE A 68 8.06 10.09 -0.34
N GLY A 69 8.56 10.33 0.87
CA GLY A 69 8.27 9.51 2.04
C GLY A 69 6.98 9.99 2.71
N VAL A 70 6.06 9.07 3.00
CA VAL A 70 4.84 9.34 3.75
C VAL A 70 4.67 8.34 4.89
N SER A 71 3.93 8.74 5.92
CA SER A 71 3.42 7.81 6.93
C SER A 71 1.96 7.46 6.70
N GLY A 72 1.60 6.22 7.00
CA GLY A 72 0.25 5.70 6.85
C GLY A 72 -0.18 4.84 8.03
N ILE A 73 -1.49 4.71 8.18
CA ILE A 73 -2.13 3.73 9.05
C ILE A 73 -3.07 2.89 8.19
N LEU A 74 -3.11 1.57 8.40
CA LEU A 74 -4.01 0.70 7.65
C LEU A 74 -5.46 1.12 7.92
N VAL A 75 -6.29 1.19 6.88
CA VAL A 75 -7.71 1.53 7.07
C VAL A 75 -8.41 0.57 8.03
N SER A 76 -8.00 -0.71 8.04
CA SER A 76 -8.51 -1.71 8.98
C SER A 76 -8.15 -1.43 10.44
N GLU A 77 -7.11 -0.64 10.70
CA GLU A 77 -6.63 -0.30 12.03
C GLU A 77 -6.98 1.13 12.45
N TYR A 78 -7.53 1.97 11.57
CA TYR A 78 -7.70 3.41 11.80
C TYR A 78 -8.45 3.78 13.11
N LYS A 79 -9.41 2.94 13.54
CA LYS A 79 -10.18 3.14 14.79
C LYS A 79 -9.52 2.51 16.03
N ASN A 80 -8.40 1.83 15.87
CA ASN A 80 -7.67 1.16 16.95
C ASN A 80 -6.71 2.15 17.63
N LYS A 81 -6.77 2.25 18.97
CA LYS A 81 -5.83 3.08 19.75
C LYS A 81 -4.37 2.62 19.62
N LYS A 82 -4.13 1.38 19.16
CA LYS A 82 -2.81 0.79 18.93
C LYS A 82 -2.49 0.61 17.44
N ALA A 83 -3.13 1.39 16.57
CA ALA A 83 -2.89 1.31 15.13
C ALA A 83 -1.41 1.52 14.81
N ARG A 84 -0.85 0.67 13.94
CA ARG A 84 0.56 0.74 13.58
C ARG A 84 0.76 1.80 12.51
N ILE A 85 1.72 2.69 12.74
CA ILE A 85 2.22 3.60 11.71
C ILE A 85 3.26 2.83 10.90
N PHE A 86 3.13 2.89 9.58
CA PHE A 86 4.15 2.41 8.65
C PHE A 86 4.53 3.52 7.68
N TYR A 87 5.63 3.30 6.99
CA TYR A 87 6.23 4.26 6.08
C TYR A 87 6.24 3.71 4.67
N LEU A 88 5.88 4.56 3.73
CA LEU A 88 5.86 4.25 2.31
C LEU A 88 6.70 5.28 1.56
N SER A 89 7.37 4.86 0.50
CA SER A 89 8.10 5.76 -0.38
C SER A 89 7.56 5.68 -1.81
N PHE A 90 7.18 6.83 -2.35
CA PHE A 90 6.62 7.00 -3.67
C PHE A 90 7.60 7.75 -4.57
N ASP A 91 7.48 7.56 -5.88
CA ASP A 91 8.20 8.40 -6.86
C ASP A 91 7.75 9.87 -6.77
N GLY A 92 8.67 10.81 -7.03
CA GLY A 92 8.43 12.26 -6.95
C GLY A 92 7.26 12.74 -7.81
N ARG A 93 6.90 12.01 -8.87
CA ARG A 93 5.74 12.31 -9.73
C ARG A 93 4.40 12.32 -8.98
N TYR A 94 4.29 11.65 -7.83
CA TYR A 94 3.06 11.59 -7.05
C TYR A 94 2.91 12.76 -6.08
N LEU A 95 3.83 13.74 -6.07
CA LEU A 95 3.84 14.82 -5.07
C LEU A 95 2.57 15.66 -5.14
N SER A 96 2.26 16.16 -6.34
CA SER A 96 1.07 16.99 -6.55
C SER A 96 -0.21 16.25 -6.20
N ASP A 97 -0.29 14.97 -6.56
CA ASP A 97 -1.45 14.13 -6.30
C ASP A 97 -1.66 13.90 -4.80
N LEU A 98 -0.60 13.53 -4.08
CA LEU A 98 -0.66 13.32 -2.64
C LEU A 98 -0.99 14.63 -1.91
N GLN A 99 -0.39 15.75 -2.31
CA GLN A 99 -0.68 17.07 -1.75
C GLN A 99 -2.12 17.49 -1.99
N PHE A 100 -2.65 17.26 -3.20
CA PHE A 100 -4.03 17.55 -3.55
C PHE A 100 -5.03 16.72 -2.74
N LEU A 101 -4.76 15.41 -2.58
CA LEU A 101 -5.59 14.52 -1.78
C LEU A 101 -5.55 14.85 -0.29
N GLY A 102 -4.40 15.34 0.19
CA GLY A 102 -4.23 15.85 1.55
C GLY A 102 -4.20 14.77 2.62
N LEU A 103 -3.89 15.19 3.86
CA LEU A 103 -3.85 14.32 5.02
C LEU A 103 -5.25 13.73 5.32
N GLN A 104 -5.26 12.56 5.98
CA GLN A 104 -6.46 11.76 6.27
C GLN A 104 -7.17 11.18 5.03
N SER A 105 -6.62 11.38 3.83
CA SER A 105 -7.13 10.71 2.63
C SER A 105 -6.96 9.19 2.71
N ASN A 106 -7.94 8.48 2.16
CA ASN A 106 -7.94 7.03 2.02
C ASN A 106 -7.33 6.66 0.66
N LEU A 107 -6.17 5.98 0.70
CA LEU A 107 -5.33 5.72 -0.45
C LEU A 107 -5.07 4.22 -0.61
N TYR A 108 -4.88 3.82 -1.87
CA TYR A 108 -4.47 2.47 -2.23
C TYR A 108 -3.13 2.54 -2.95
N ALA A 109 -2.22 1.62 -2.63
CA ALA A 109 -0.94 1.56 -3.32
C ALA A 109 -0.46 0.12 -3.49
N TYR A 110 0.30 -0.13 -4.55
CA TYR A 110 1.22 -1.26 -4.60
C TYR A 110 2.58 -0.83 -4.10
N CYS A 111 3.22 -1.64 -3.25
CA CYS A 111 4.58 -1.38 -2.80
C CYS A 111 5.42 -2.64 -2.90
N VAL A 112 6.70 -2.49 -3.24
CA VAL A 112 7.64 -3.62 -3.31
C VAL A 112 7.99 -4.11 -1.91
N LEU A 113 7.94 -5.42 -1.70
CA LEU A 113 8.34 -6.09 -0.47
C LEU A 113 9.87 -6.27 -0.39
N PRO A 114 10.46 -6.26 0.82
CA PRO A 114 9.79 -6.14 2.12
C PRO A 114 9.68 -4.69 2.62
N ASN A 115 10.39 -3.74 2.00
CA ASN A 115 10.69 -2.44 2.59
C ASN A 115 9.69 -1.33 2.27
N PHE A 116 8.75 -1.56 1.35
CA PHE A 116 7.79 -0.56 0.89
C PHE A 116 8.45 0.73 0.36
N ASN A 117 9.66 0.59 -0.17
CA ASN A 117 10.51 1.69 -0.63
C ASN A 117 10.19 2.16 -2.06
N HIS A 118 9.41 1.37 -2.80
CA HIS A 118 8.93 1.73 -4.13
C HIS A 118 7.44 1.46 -4.21
N CYS A 119 6.66 2.53 -4.14
CA CYS A 119 5.21 2.49 -4.17
C CYS A 119 4.62 3.18 -5.42
N ILE A 120 3.55 2.58 -5.94
CA ILE A 120 2.72 3.10 -7.02
C ILE A 120 1.35 3.38 -6.42
N LEU A 121 0.94 4.65 -6.47
CA LEU A 121 -0.37 5.09 -6.01
C LEU A 121 -1.44 4.65 -7.03
N LEU A 122 -2.54 4.07 -6.56
CA LEU A 122 -3.61 3.50 -7.39
C LEU A 122 -4.86 4.38 -7.33
N GLY A 123 -5.61 4.44 -8.43
CA GLY A 123 -6.90 5.13 -8.44
C GLY A 123 -6.86 6.62 -8.72
N ILE A 124 -5.68 7.19 -9.01
CA ILE A 124 -5.53 8.61 -9.34
C ILE A 124 -5.60 8.82 -10.84
N GLY A 125 -6.46 9.75 -11.26
CA GLY A 125 -6.68 10.07 -12.67
C GLY A 125 -7.41 8.98 -13.46
N GLU A 126 -7.91 7.94 -12.78
CA GLU A 126 -8.58 6.80 -13.41
C GLU A 126 -10.07 6.79 -13.07
N ASP A 127 -10.92 6.62 -14.09
CA ASP A 127 -12.36 6.43 -13.96
C ASP A 127 -12.66 5.01 -13.43
N TRP A 128 -12.38 4.76 -12.15
CA TRP A 128 -12.80 3.53 -11.46
C TRP A 128 -14.29 3.56 -11.10
N LYS A 129 -15.16 3.98 -12.02
CA LYS A 129 -16.61 4.00 -11.83
C LYS A 129 -17.14 2.59 -11.62
#